data_AF-A0A1H1GRJ9-F1
#
_entry.id   AF-A0A1H1GRJ9-F1
#
_cell.length_a   1.000
_cell.length_b   1.000
_cell.length_c   1.000
_cell.angle_alpha   90.00
_cell.angle_beta   90.00
_cell.angle_gamma   90.00
#
_symmetry.space_group_name_H-M   'P 1'
#
loop_
_entity.id
_entity.type
_entity.pdbx_description
1 polymer ?
#
loop_
_entity_poly.entity_id
_entity_poly.type
_entity_poly.pdbx_seq_one_letter_code
_entity_poly.pdbx_strand_id
1 'polypeptide(L)'
;MDNPPIVNFFPTGEKESECETLSGVPHGIQRRFFKNGQIFFECFYLHGVLNGLLREWDESGQLKVSASTINGQYDGAYQSWWPDGQIKEQGVFRADQRVPGYTWFRSDGSVWRVLGDGTGPQA
;
A
#
# COMPACT_ATOMS: atom_id res chain seq x y z
N MET A 1 12.29 -7.93 26.93
CA MET A 1 13.17 -8.52 25.90
C MET A 1 12.92 -7.70 24.65
N ASP A 2 13.89 -6.90 24.23
CA ASP A 2 13.82 -6.24 22.93
C ASP A 2 13.84 -7.33 21.86
N ASN A 3 12.83 -7.35 20.98
CA ASN A 3 12.88 -8.17 19.78
C ASN A 3 13.29 -7.26 18.63
N PRO A 4 14.61 -7.13 18.35
CA PRO A 4 15.06 -6.26 17.29
C PRO A 4 14.47 -6.70 15.94
N PRO A 5 14.20 -5.78 15.02
CA PRO A 5 13.73 -6.15 13.70
C PRO A 5 14.77 -7.02 12.99
N ILE A 6 14.29 -7.99 12.20
CA ILE A 6 15.13 -8.73 11.26
C ILE A 6 15.49 -7.79 10.12
N VAL A 7 16.78 -7.64 9.83
CA VAL A 7 17.28 -6.73 8.78
C VAL A 7 17.97 -7.53 7.69
N ASN A 8 17.62 -7.26 6.43
CA ASN A 8 18.32 -7.78 5.26
C ASN A 8 19.02 -6.64 4.53
N PHE A 9 20.08 -6.99 3.80
CA PHE A 9 20.93 -6.05 3.08
C PHE A 9 21.06 -6.45 1.62
N PHE A 10 21.17 -5.46 0.74
CA PHE A 10 21.56 -5.67 -0.64
C PHE A 10 22.98 -6.26 -0.71
N PRO A 11 23.37 -6.91 -1.83
CA PRO A 11 24.74 -7.41 -2.01
C PRO A 11 25.83 -6.32 -1.89
N THR A 12 25.45 -5.06 -2.10
CA THR A 12 26.29 -3.87 -2.00
C THR A 12 26.42 -3.33 -0.56
N GLY A 13 25.65 -3.86 0.39
CA GLY A 13 25.77 -3.59 1.84
C GLY A 13 24.74 -2.60 2.40
N GLU A 14 23.96 -1.92 1.55
CA GLU A 14 22.88 -1.04 1.99
C GLU A 14 21.68 -1.84 2.50
N LYS A 15 20.92 -1.27 3.42
CA LYS A 15 19.73 -1.90 3.99
C LYS A 15 18.66 -2.11 2.91
N GLU A 16 18.19 -3.34 2.77
CA GLU A 16 17.14 -3.71 1.81
C GLU A 16 15.77 -3.79 2.48
N SER A 17 15.71 -4.34 3.70
CA SER A 17 14.46 -4.47 4.43
C SER A 17 14.67 -4.57 5.94
N GLU A 18 13.64 -4.21 6.69
CA GLU A 18 13.50 -4.53 8.10
C GLU A 18 12.10 -5.06 8.39
N CYS A 19 11.99 -6.00 9.33
CA CYS A 19 10.72 -6.57 9.72
C CYS A 19 10.68 -6.81 11.23
N GLU A 20 9.71 -6.21 11.91
CA GLU A 20 9.36 -6.57 13.27
C GLU A 20 8.77 -7.98 13.28
N THR A 21 9.13 -8.76 14.31
CA THR A 21 8.64 -10.12 14.47
C THR A 21 8.13 -10.34 15.89
N LEU A 22 7.41 -11.43 16.10
CA LEU A 22 7.09 -11.99 17.40
C LEU A 22 7.33 -13.49 17.30
N SER A 23 8.30 -13.99 18.08
CA SER A 23 8.69 -15.41 18.05
C SER A 23 9.05 -15.92 16.65
N GLY A 24 9.72 -15.09 15.84
CA GLY A 24 10.13 -15.42 14.47
C GLY A 24 9.05 -15.25 13.41
N VAL A 25 7.83 -14.87 13.78
CA VAL A 25 6.71 -14.60 12.85
C VAL A 25 6.58 -13.09 12.65
N PRO A 26 6.40 -12.57 11.41
CA PRO A 26 6.17 -11.14 11.19
C PRO A 26 5.03 -10.59 12.06
N HIS A 27 5.31 -9.56 12.84
CA HIS A 27 4.33 -8.95 13.74
C HIS A 27 4.78 -7.52 14.05
N GLY A 28 4.04 -6.54 13.55
CA GLY A 28 4.42 -5.13 13.55
C GLY A 28 4.80 -4.63 12.16
N ILE A 29 5.64 -3.60 12.12
CA ILE A 29 6.01 -2.91 10.87
C ILE A 29 7.05 -3.70 10.08
N GLN A 30 6.82 -3.83 8.77
CA GLN A 30 7.84 -4.19 7.79
C GLN A 30 8.10 -2.98 6.89
N ARG A 31 9.38 -2.69 6.63
CA ARG A 31 9.82 -1.74 5.61
C ARG A 31 10.75 -2.39 4.62
N ARG A 32 10.69 -1.94 3.37
CA ARG A 32 11.69 -2.22 2.34
C ARG A 32 12.17 -0.90 1.78
N PHE A 33 13.42 -0.88 1.35
CA PHE A 33 14.12 0.33 0.94
C PHE A 33 14.62 0.18 -0.49
N PHE A 34 14.68 1.29 -1.21
CA PHE A 34 15.48 1.40 -2.42
C PHE A 34 16.97 1.41 -2.06
N LYS A 35 17.84 1.15 -3.06
CA LYS A 35 19.30 1.21 -2.86
C LYS A 35 19.79 2.59 -2.39
N ASN A 36 19.07 3.66 -2.71
CA ASN A 36 19.37 5.01 -2.23
C ASN A 36 19.01 5.24 -0.75
N GLY A 37 18.48 4.23 -0.06
CA GLY A 37 18.08 4.28 1.36
C GLY A 37 16.68 4.83 1.61
N GLN A 38 15.96 5.30 0.58
CA GLN A 38 14.58 5.74 0.73
C GLN A 38 13.63 4.56 0.88
N ILE A 39 12.51 4.76 1.59
CA ILE A 39 11.51 3.72 1.78
C ILE A 39 10.84 3.46 0.43
N PHE A 40 10.78 2.20 0.03
CA PHE A 40 10.04 1.70 -1.14
C PHE A 40 8.64 1.24 -0.74
N PHE A 41 8.55 0.56 0.41
CA PHE A 41 7.33 -0.12 0.84
C PHE A 41 7.29 -0.19 2.36
N GLU A 42 6.11 0.02 2.94
CA GLU A 42 5.85 -0.16 4.37
C GLU A 42 4.50 -0.84 4.54
N CYS A 43 4.42 -1.82 5.43
CA CYS A 43 3.16 -2.41 5.82
C CYS A 43 3.17 -2.89 7.28
N PHE A 44 2.00 -3.24 7.79
CA PHE A 44 1.83 -3.86 9.10
C PHE A 44 1.44 -5.34 8.95
N TYR A 45 2.10 -6.21 9.71
CA TYR A 45 1.74 -7.61 9.87
C TYR A 45 1.17 -7.87 11.26
N LEU A 46 0.08 -8.64 11.31
CA LEU A 46 -0.44 -9.22 12.54
C LEU A 46 -0.31 -10.75 12.44
N HIS A 47 0.60 -11.33 13.22
CA HIS A 47 0.85 -12.78 13.25
C HIS A 47 1.11 -13.40 11.86
N GLY A 48 1.95 -12.73 11.06
CA GLY A 48 2.36 -13.20 9.74
C GLY A 48 1.40 -12.80 8.62
N VAL A 49 0.27 -12.15 8.95
CA VAL A 49 -0.75 -11.76 7.98
C VAL A 49 -0.79 -10.24 7.82
N LEU A 50 -0.75 -9.75 6.58
CA LEU A 50 -0.86 -8.33 6.26
C LEU A 50 -2.19 -7.78 6.79
N ASN A 51 -2.12 -6.81 7.70
CA ASN A 51 -3.27 -6.29 8.40
C ASN A 51 -3.01 -4.86 8.88
N GLY A 52 -3.65 -3.87 8.27
CA GLY A 52 -3.46 -2.46 8.57
C GLY A 52 -3.06 -1.66 7.34
N LEU A 53 -2.28 -0.61 7.54
CA LEU A 53 -1.90 0.32 6.47
C LEU A 53 -0.73 -0.25 5.65
N LEU A 54 -0.88 -0.24 4.34
CA LEU A 54 0.16 -0.48 3.35
C LEU A 54 0.45 0.82 2.60
N ARG A 55 1.72 1.15 2.41
CA ARG A 55 2.19 2.31 1.67
C ARG A 55 3.33 1.95 0.74
N GLU A 56 3.32 2.55 -0.44
CA GLU A 56 4.40 2.44 -1.44
C GLU A 56 4.85 3.82 -1.86
N TRP A 57 6.15 3.97 -2.09
CA TRP A 57 6.76 5.21 -2.56
C TRP A 57 7.63 4.95 -3.80
N ASP A 58 7.92 5.98 -4.57
CA ASP A 58 8.93 5.94 -5.63
C ASP A 58 10.33 6.27 -5.11
N GLU A 59 11.35 6.16 -5.98
CA GLU A 59 12.75 6.43 -5.64
C GLU A 59 13.04 7.90 -5.27
N SER A 60 12.09 8.82 -5.49
CA SER A 60 12.17 10.22 -5.07
C SER A 60 11.55 10.46 -3.69
N GLY A 61 10.85 9.46 -3.15
CA GLY A 61 10.17 9.51 -1.86
C GLY A 61 8.72 9.97 -1.99
N GLN A 62 8.18 10.05 -3.20
CA GLN A 62 6.79 10.41 -3.43
C GLN A 62 5.88 9.20 -3.20
N LEU A 63 4.81 9.41 -2.45
CA LEU A 63 3.84 8.37 -2.15
C LEU A 63 3.07 7.97 -3.42
N LYS A 64 3.12 6.67 -3.76
CA LYS A 64 2.45 6.09 -4.93
C LYS A 64 1.14 5.41 -4.57
N VAL A 65 1.09 4.72 -3.43
CA VAL A 65 -0.08 3.93 -2.99
C VAL A 65 -0.23 4.03 -1.48
N SER A 66 -1.47 4.11 -1.02
CA SER A 66 -1.87 3.97 0.37
C SER A 66 -3.13 3.12 0.40
N ALA A 67 -3.09 2.00 1.11
CA ALA A 67 -4.18 1.03 1.13
C ALA A 67 -4.40 0.46 2.53
N SER A 68 -5.66 0.30 2.90
CA SER A 68 -6.06 -0.47 4.07
C SER A 68 -6.12 -1.95 3.70
N THR A 69 -5.57 -2.80 4.58
CA THR A 69 -5.50 -4.24 4.37
C THR A 69 -6.06 -4.97 5.58
N ILE A 70 -6.82 -6.04 5.35
CA ILE A 70 -7.32 -6.93 6.40
C ILE A 70 -7.14 -8.36 5.88
N ASN A 71 -6.53 -9.22 6.70
CA ASN A 71 -6.32 -10.63 6.39
C ASN A 71 -5.65 -10.90 5.02
N GLY A 72 -4.67 -10.08 4.64
CA GLY A 72 -3.97 -10.25 3.36
C GLY A 72 -4.61 -9.58 2.16
N GLN A 73 -5.78 -8.96 2.32
CA GLN A 73 -6.57 -8.41 1.22
C GLN A 73 -6.74 -6.90 1.40
N TYR A 74 -6.92 -6.16 0.31
CA TYR A 74 -7.38 -4.77 0.39
C TYR A 74 -8.81 -4.74 0.92
N ASP A 75 -8.96 -4.08 2.06
CA ASP A 75 -10.26 -3.87 2.70
C ASP A 75 -10.23 -2.52 3.44
N GLY A 76 -11.05 -1.58 2.97
CA GLY A 76 -11.07 -0.20 3.43
C GLY A 76 -10.55 0.79 2.39
N ALA A 77 -10.02 1.91 2.86
CA ALA A 77 -9.61 3.02 2.00
C ALA A 77 -8.42 2.65 1.11
N TYR A 78 -8.46 3.12 -0.14
CA TYR A 78 -7.37 3.00 -1.09
C TYR A 78 -7.20 4.31 -1.85
N GLN A 79 -5.95 4.72 -2.03
CA GLN A 79 -5.55 5.83 -2.88
C GLN A 79 -4.26 5.48 -3.62
N SER A 80 -4.15 5.94 -4.86
CA SER A 80 -2.87 6.03 -5.56
C SER A 80 -2.70 7.37 -6.24
N TRP A 81 -1.47 7.74 -6.53
CA TRP A 81 -1.10 9.05 -7.07
C TRP A 81 -0.32 8.94 -8.38
N TRP A 82 -0.44 9.99 -9.20
CA TRP A 82 0.43 10.26 -10.33
C TRP A 82 1.78 10.81 -9.85
N PRO A 83 2.84 10.81 -10.70
CA PRO A 83 4.16 11.35 -10.36
C PRO A 83 4.19 12.84 -9.97
N ASP A 84 3.13 13.59 -10.28
CA ASP A 84 2.99 14.99 -9.87
C ASP A 84 2.27 15.16 -8.52
N GLY A 85 1.92 14.05 -7.86
CA GLY A 85 1.22 14.03 -6.58
C GLY A 85 -0.29 14.18 -6.68
N GLN A 86 -0.86 14.29 -7.88
CA GLN A 86 -2.31 14.29 -8.04
C GLN A 86 -2.89 12.89 -7.85
N ILE A 87 -4.11 12.80 -7.33
CA ILE A 87 -4.79 11.51 -7.15
C ILE A 87 -5.01 10.87 -8.51
N LYS A 88 -4.63 9.60 -8.63
CA LYS A 88 -4.83 8.78 -9.83
C LYS A 88 -6.08 7.91 -9.70
N GLU A 89 -6.25 7.28 -8.55
CA GLU A 89 -7.49 6.59 -8.20
C GLU A 89 -7.70 6.61 -6.69
N GLN A 90 -8.97 6.63 -6.28
CA GLN A 90 -9.36 6.54 -4.88
C GLN A 90 -10.67 5.80 -4.71
N GLY A 91 -10.85 5.19 -3.55
CA GLY A 91 -12.13 4.62 -3.16
C GLY A 91 -11.99 3.63 -2.02
N VAL A 92 -12.94 2.72 -1.95
CA VAL A 92 -12.97 1.66 -0.95
C VAL A 92 -12.84 0.31 -1.64
N PHE A 93 -12.04 -0.57 -1.05
CA PHE A 93 -12.02 -1.99 -1.36
C PHE A 93 -12.77 -2.79 -0.28
N ARG A 94 -13.34 -3.92 -0.67
CA ARG A 94 -13.87 -4.97 0.21
C ARG A 94 -13.39 -6.31 -0.32
N ALA A 95 -12.56 -7.01 0.44
CA ALA A 95 -11.96 -8.27 0.01
C ALA A 95 -11.41 -8.23 -1.44
N ASP A 96 -10.51 -7.27 -1.72
CA ASP A 96 -9.89 -7.02 -3.03
C ASP A 96 -10.84 -6.55 -4.15
N GLN A 97 -12.12 -6.33 -3.86
CA GLN A 97 -13.08 -5.78 -4.82
C GLN A 97 -13.31 -4.29 -4.59
N ARG A 98 -13.26 -3.50 -5.68
CA ARG A 98 -13.62 -2.07 -5.64
C ARG A 98 -15.11 -1.92 -5.36
N VAL A 99 -15.45 -1.06 -4.40
CA VAL A 99 -16.84 -0.71 -4.05
C VAL A 99 -17.34 0.42 -4.97
N PRO A 100 -18.64 0.46 -5.33
CA PRO A 100 -19.22 1.60 -6.03
C PRO A 100 -18.86 2.94 -5.39
N GLY A 101 -18.63 3.96 -6.23
CA GLY A 101 -18.03 5.23 -5.84
C GLY A 101 -16.50 5.29 -6.01
N TYR A 102 -15.85 4.15 -6.30
CA TYR A 102 -14.43 4.14 -6.69
C TYR A 102 -14.20 5.03 -7.90
N THR A 103 -13.25 5.96 -7.82
CA THR A 103 -13.06 7.01 -8.81
C THR A 103 -11.65 6.98 -9.37
N TRP A 104 -11.55 7.13 -10.68
CA TRP A 104 -10.31 7.28 -11.42
C TRP A 104 -10.22 8.69 -11.98
N PHE A 105 -9.03 9.28 -11.92
CA PHE A 105 -8.74 10.63 -12.36
C PHE A 105 -7.65 10.61 -13.43
N ARG A 106 -7.68 11.61 -14.31
CA ARG A 106 -6.55 11.91 -15.20
C ARG A 106 -5.46 12.66 -14.42
N SER A 107 -4.29 12.84 -15.03
CA SER A 107 -3.18 13.59 -14.45
C SER A 107 -3.43 15.10 -14.31
N ASP A 108 -4.51 15.62 -14.89
CA ASP A 108 -4.95 17.01 -14.68
C ASP A 108 -5.96 17.14 -13.53
N GLY A 109 -6.24 16.05 -12.82
CA GLY A 109 -7.18 16.00 -11.70
C GLY A 109 -8.65 15.86 -12.13
N SER A 110 -8.95 15.87 -13.43
CA SER A 110 -10.31 15.65 -13.91
C SER A 110 -10.74 14.19 -13.70
N VAL A 111 -12.01 13.99 -13.32
CA VAL A 111 -12.58 12.65 -13.20
C VAL A 111 -12.61 12.00 -14.58
N TRP A 112 -11.97 10.83 -14.69
CA TRP A 112 -12.04 9.99 -15.88
C TRP A 112 -13.24 9.03 -15.80
N ARG A 113 -13.46 8.40 -14.63
CA ARG A 113 -14.52 7.42 -14.42
C ARG A 113 -14.88 7.30 -12.95
N VAL A 114 -16.14 7.00 -12.68
CA VAL A 114 -16.62 6.51 -11.37
C VAL A 114 -17.21 5.12 -11.57
N LEU A 115 -16.90 4.19 -10.65
CA LEU A 115 -17.50 2.88 -10.60
C LEU A 115 -18.94 3.02 -10.11
N GLY A 116 -19.91 2.71 -10.98
CA GLY A 116 -21.32 2.66 -10.61
C GLY A 116 -21.66 1.39 -9.83
N ASP A 117 -22.86 1.35 -9.27
CA ASP A 117 -23.42 0.22 -8.51
C ASP A 117 -24.00 -0.91 -9.38
N GLY A 118 -23.86 -0.80 -10.71
CA GLY A 118 -24.43 -1.76 -11.65
C GLY A 118 -25.94 -1.62 -11.85
N THR A 119 -26.61 -0.63 -11.24
CA THR A 119 -28.03 -0.33 -11.46
C THR A 119 -28.22 0.69 -12.60
N GLY A 120 -27.70 0.36 -13.78
CA GLY A 120 -28.14 1.00 -15.02
C GLY A 120 -29.43 0.31 -15.52
N PRO A 121 -30.35 1.01 -16.22
CA PRO A 121 -31.53 0.35 -16.75
C PRO A 121 -31.10 -0.83 -17.64
N GLN A 122 -31.59 -2.03 -17.31
CA GLN A 122 -31.53 -3.15 -18.25
C GLN A 122 -32.38 -2.74 -19.45
N ALA A 123 -31.75 -2.71 -20.63
CA ALA A 123 -32.45 -2.55 -21.90
C ALA A 123 -33.33 -3.78 -22.19
#